data_AF-A0A4U3AL46-F1
#
_entry.id   AF-A0A4U3AL46-F1
#
_cell.length_a   1.000
_cell.length_b   1.000
_cell.length_c   1.000
_cell.angle_alpha   90.00
_cell.angle_beta   90.00
_cell.angle_gamma   90.00
#
_symmetry.space_group_name_H-M   'P 1'
#
loop_
_entity.id
_entity.type
_entity.pdbx_description
1 polymer ?
#
loop_
_entity_poly.entity_id
_entity_poly.type
_entity_poly.pdbx_seq_one_letter_code
_entity_poly.pdbx_strand_id
1 'polypeptide(L)'
;TFDRFHGYVINVLEDNKVSKLTAIQKVLRHLNICKSEAIAFGDGGNDIEMLQYVGLGIAMGNGGEVLKTKADFVTKKASECGILFALEKFHVV
;
A
#
# COMPACT_ATOMS: atom_id res chain seq x y z
N THR A 1 -17.99 -11.42 2.38
CA THR A 1 -18.29 -10.32 1.45
C THR A 1 -17.51 -10.47 0.16
N PHE A 2 -18.01 -9.89 -0.92
CA PHE A 2 -17.39 -9.90 -2.25
C PHE A 2 -16.99 -8.47 -2.60
N ASP A 3 -15.70 -8.24 -2.84
CA ASP A 3 -15.17 -6.93 -3.21
C ASP A 3 -14.28 -7.04 -4.46
N ARG A 4 -14.60 -6.25 -5.49
CA ARG A 4 -13.91 -6.30 -6.78
C ARG A 4 -13.09 -5.03 -6.97
N PHE A 5 -11.79 -5.13 -6.70
CA PHE A 5 -10.84 -4.06 -6.95
C PHE A 5 -10.19 -4.11 -8.35
N HIS A 6 -10.38 -5.21 -9.09
CA HIS A 6 -9.78 -5.42 -10.41
C HIS A 6 -10.76 -6.11 -11.38
N GLY A 7 -10.58 -5.89 -12.69
CA GLY A 7 -11.46 -6.48 -13.72
C GLY A 7 -11.54 -8.00 -13.67
N TYR A 8 -10.45 -8.66 -13.25
CA TYR A 8 -10.34 -10.12 -13.22
C TYR A 8 -10.19 -10.73 -11.82
N VAL A 9 -10.10 -9.93 -10.76
CA VAL A 9 -9.86 -10.44 -9.39
C VAL A 9 -10.97 -9.97 -8.46
N ILE A 10 -11.43 -10.86 -7.60
CA ILE A 10 -12.41 -10.58 -6.56
C ILE A 10 -11.88 -11.08 -5.21
N ASN A 11 -11.97 -10.23 -4.19
CA ASN A 11 -11.73 -10.62 -2.81
C ASN A 11 -12.99 -11.30 -2.27
N VAL A 12 -12.83 -12.51 -1.74
CA VAL A 12 -13.87 -13.21 -0.97
C VAL A 12 -13.39 -13.24 0.47
N LEU A 13 -14.04 -12.43 1.30
CA LEU A 13 -13.65 -12.21 2.68
C LEU A 13 -14.76 -12.67 3.63
N GLU A 14 -14.43 -13.01 4.86
CA GLU A 14 -15.44 -13.38 5.86
C GLU A 14 -16.27 -12.14 6.28
N ASP A 15 -15.62 -11.00 6.48
CA ASP A 15 -16.19 -9.73 6.98
C ASP A 15 -15.67 -8.54 6.13
N ASN A 16 -16.48 -7.49 5.94
CA ASN A 16 -16.08 -6.27 5.23
C ASN A 16 -15.03 -5.43 5.98
N LYS A 17 -14.80 -5.71 7.26
CA LYS A 17 -13.73 -5.11 8.06
C LYS A 17 -12.37 -5.72 7.78
N VAL A 18 -12.28 -6.84 7.05
CA VAL A 18 -10.99 -7.44 6.70
C VAL A 18 -10.40 -6.67 5.52
N SER A 19 -9.30 -5.98 5.76
CA SER A 19 -8.58 -5.26 4.70
C SER A 19 -7.09 -5.13 5.02
N LYS A 20 -6.27 -4.77 4.02
CA LYS A 20 -4.85 -4.47 4.22
C LYS A 20 -4.65 -3.36 5.26
N LEU A 21 -5.51 -2.33 5.25
CA LEU A 21 -5.52 -1.26 6.25
C LEU A 21 -5.67 -1.81 7.67
N THR A 22 -6.67 -2.65 7.92
CA THR A 22 -6.89 -3.21 9.27
C THR A 22 -5.75 -4.11 9.74
N ALA A 23 -5.08 -4.81 8.82
CA ALA A 23 -3.88 -5.58 9.13
C ALA A 23 -2.73 -4.67 9.57
N ILE A 24 -2.43 -3.60 8.82
CA ILE A 24 -1.40 -2.62 9.19
C ILE A 24 -1.69 -1.99 10.55
N GLN A 25 -2.94 -1.57 10.80
CA GLN A 25 -3.34 -1.02 12.10
C GLN A 25 -3.06 -1.97 13.26
N LYS A 26 -3.32 -3.27 13.08
CA LYS A 26 -3.03 -4.30 14.08
C LYS A 26 -1.53 -4.49 14.28
N VAL A 27 -0.75 -4.56 13.20
CA VAL A 27 0.72 -4.74 13.26
C VAL A 27 1.39 -3.56 13.94
N LEU A 28 1.07 -2.32 13.54
CA LEU A 28 1.64 -1.12 14.14
C LEU A 28 1.31 -1.02 15.64
N ARG A 29 0.07 -1.32 16.03
CA ARG A 29 -0.33 -1.39 17.44
C ARG A 29 0.45 -2.46 18.20
N HIS A 30 0.63 -3.64 17.62
CA HIS A 30 1.37 -4.73 18.27
C HIS A 30 2.84 -4.37 18.49
N LEU A 31 3.45 -3.65 17.56
CA LEU A 31 4.85 -3.22 17.62
C LEU A 31 5.07 -1.90 18.36
N ASN A 32 4.01 -1.21 18.80
CA ASN A 32 4.05 0.15 19.35
C ASN A 32 4.75 1.16 18.42
N ILE A 33 4.51 1.04 17.11
CA ILE A 33 5.07 1.93 16.07
C ILE A 33 3.99 2.91 15.65
N CYS A 34 4.31 4.20 15.55
CA CYS A 34 3.39 5.19 15.02
C CYS A 34 3.24 5.01 13.51
N LYS A 35 2.04 5.22 12.97
CA LYS A 35 1.81 5.17 11.53
C LYS A 35 2.72 6.11 10.73
N SER A 36 3.14 7.24 11.32
CA SER A 36 4.07 8.19 10.71
C SER A 36 5.48 7.63 10.48
N GLU A 37 5.83 6.55 11.16
CA GLU A 37 7.12 5.84 11.05
C GLU A 37 7.04 4.67 10.05
N ALA A 38 5.89 4.48 9.40
CA ALA A 38 5.67 3.38 8.47
C ALA A 38 5.67 3.85 7.02
N ILE A 39 6.21 3.01 6.14
CA ILE A 39 6.16 3.14 4.69
C ILE A 39 5.35 1.97 4.15
N ALA A 40 4.39 2.23 3.24
CA ALA A 40 3.61 1.19 2.56
C ALA A 40 3.84 1.28 1.06
N PHE A 41 3.86 0.12 0.40
CA PHE A 41 4.02 -0.02 -1.05
C PHE A 41 2.82 -0.74 -1.64
N GLY A 42 2.26 -0.23 -2.73
CA GLY A 42 1.09 -0.83 -3.37
C GLY A 42 1.05 -0.62 -4.87
N ASP A 43 0.28 -1.46 -5.56
CA ASP A 43 0.11 -1.41 -7.01
C ASP A 43 -1.36 -1.61 -7.47
N GLY A 44 -2.24 -2.07 -6.57
CA GLY A 44 -3.66 -2.32 -6.83
C GLY A 44 -4.61 -1.35 -6.13
N GLY A 45 -5.88 -1.37 -6.55
CA GLY A 45 -6.94 -0.56 -5.91
C GLY A 45 -7.18 -0.92 -4.43
N ASN A 46 -6.94 -2.18 -4.05
CA ASN A 46 -7.02 -2.64 -2.66
C ASN A 46 -5.87 -2.13 -1.76
N ASP A 47 -4.92 -1.38 -2.32
CA ASP A 47 -3.81 -0.75 -1.58
C ASP A 47 -4.09 0.70 -1.19
N ILE A 48 -5.09 1.35 -1.80
CA ILE A 48 -5.32 2.80 -1.65
C ILE A 48 -5.44 3.20 -0.18
N GLU A 49 -6.31 2.52 0.57
CA GLU A 49 -6.54 2.85 1.98
C GLU A 49 -5.29 2.68 2.85
N MET A 50 -4.44 1.69 2.53
CA MET A 50 -3.22 1.47 3.29
C MET A 50 -2.15 2.52 2.98
N LEU A 51 -2.05 2.96 1.72
CA LEU A 51 -1.12 4.03 1.31
C LEU A 51 -1.47 5.35 1.99
N GLN A 52 -2.76 5.70 2.04
CA GLN A 52 -3.22 6.95 2.67
C GLN A 52 -3.13 6.95 4.20
N TYR A 53 -2.95 5.77 4.83
CA TYR A 53 -2.95 5.64 6.27
C TYR A 53 -1.58 5.83 6.91
N VAL A 54 -0.53 5.30 6.27
CA VAL A 54 0.85 5.35 6.79
C VAL A 54 1.49 6.73 6.58
N GLY A 55 2.67 6.96 7.15
CA GLY A 55 3.41 8.21 7.05
C GLY A 55 3.93 8.48 5.64
N LEU A 56 4.23 7.42 4.88
CA LEU A 56 4.66 7.51 3.49
C LEU A 56 4.06 6.38 2.66
N GLY A 57 3.02 6.69 1.89
CA GLY A 57 2.39 5.78 0.94
C GLY A 57 3.06 5.86 -0.44
N ILE A 58 3.55 4.73 -0.95
CA ILE A 58 4.27 4.66 -2.23
C ILE A 58 3.51 3.77 -3.22
N ALA A 59 3.13 4.34 -4.35
CA ALA A 59 2.56 3.59 -5.47
C ALA A 59 3.68 3.07 -6.40
N MET A 60 3.60 1.80 -6.80
CA MET A 60 4.49 1.23 -7.80
C MET A 60 4.21 1.82 -9.19
N GLY A 61 5.24 1.93 -10.03
CA GLY A 61 5.10 2.51 -11.37
C GLY A 61 4.16 1.73 -12.30
N ASN A 62 3.98 0.43 -12.04
CA ASN A 62 3.02 -0.43 -12.74
C ASN A 62 1.60 -0.36 -12.15
N GLY A 63 1.37 0.43 -11.11
CA GLY A 63 0.05 0.61 -10.52
C GLY A 63 -0.89 1.45 -11.39
N GLY A 64 -2.19 1.36 -11.09
CA GLY A 64 -3.21 2.15 -11.77
C GLY A 64 -3.16 3.65 -11.40
N GLU A 65 -3.68 4.51 -12.28
CA GLU A 65 -3.65 5.96 -12.08
C GLU A 65 -4.35 6.41 -10.80
N VAL A 66 -5.50 5.81 -10.45
CA VAL A 66 -6.20 6.12 -9.21
C VAL A 66 -5.30 5.90 -7.99
N LEU A 67 -4.56 4.79 -7.94
CA LEU A 67 -3.63 4.53 -6.85
C LEU A 67 -2.50 5.57 -6.80
N LYS A 68 -1.88 5.88 -7.95
CA LYS A 68 -0.79 6.85 -8.05
C LYS A 68 -1.19 8.23 -7.55
N THR A 69 -2.41 8.68 -7.83
CA THR A 69 -2.93 9.98 -7.35
C THR A 69 -3.24 10.03 -5.85
N LYS A 70 -3.25 8.87 -5.18
CA LYS A 70 -3.53 8.74 -3.74
C LYS A 70 -2.28 8.40 -2.92
N ALA A 71 -1.12 8.28 -3.57
CA ALA A 71 0.17 8.03 -2.93
C ALA A 71 0.97 9.33 -2.80
N ASP A 72 1.84 9.38 -1.80
CA ASP A 72 2.78 10.49 -1.59
C ASP A 72 3.93 10.46 -2.62
N PHE A 73 4.26 9.26 -3.11
CA PHE A 73 5.30 9.06 -4.10
C PHE A 73 4.96 7.93 -5.08
N VAL A 74 5.34 8.10 -6.34
CA VAL A 74 5.28 7.04 -7.36
C VAL A 74 6.70 6.56 -7.65
N THR A 75 6.97 5.29 -7.36
CA THR A 75 8.27 4.66 -7.61
C THR A 75 8.33 3.97 -9.00
N LYS A 76 9.47 3.35 -9.34
CA LYS A 76 9.61 2.53 -10.55
C LYS A 76 8.66 1.33 -10.53
N LYS A 77 8.56 0.61 -11.65
CA LYS A 77 7.78 -0.63 -11.69
C LYS A 77 8.36 -1.67 -10.74
N ALA A 78 7.52 -2.61 -10.30
CA ALA A 78 7.97 -3.77 -9.53
C ALA A 78 9.09 -4.55 -10.26
N SER A 79 8.99 -4.67 -11.59
CA SER A 79 10.00 -5.31 -12.45
C SER A 79 11.32 -4.54 -12.58
N GLU A 80 11.41 -3.31 -12.05
CA GLU A 80 12.54 -2.40 -12.18
C GLU A 80 13.13 -2.03 -10.80
N CYS A 81 13.02 -2.94 -9.83
CA CYS A 81 13.47 -2.74 -8.45
C CYS A 81 12.87 -1.50 -7.77
N GLY A 82 11.59 -1.21 -8.03
CA GLY A 82 10.93 0.00 -7.51
C GLY A 82 10.92 0.15 -5.98
N ILE A 83 10.88 -0.97 -5.23
CA ILE A 83 10.99 -0.90 -3.77
C ILE A 83 12.38 -0.39 -3.37
N LEU A 84 13.45 -1.01 -3.88
CA LEU A 84 14.83 -0.60 -3.56
C LEU A 84 15.08 0.86 -3.94
N PHE A 85 14.69 1.26 -5.15
CA PHE A 85 14.84 2.65 -5.61
C PHE A 85 14.16 3.66 -4.66
N ALA A 86 12.97 3.33 -4.15
CA ALA A 86 12.30 4.19 -3.19
C ALA A 86 13.02 4.21 -1.84
N LEU A 87 13.46 3.06 -1.33
CA LEU A 87 14.19 2.99 -0.06
C LEU A 87 15.49 3.80 -0.10
N GLU A 88 16.27 3.70 -1.19
CA GLU A 88 17.47 4.52 -1.42
C GLU A 88 17.13 6.01 -1.49
N LYS A 89 16.05 6.37 -2.22
CA LYS A 89 15.59 7.76 -2.37
C LYS A 89 15.21 8.41 -1.03
N PHE A 90 14.61 7.65 -0.13
CA PHE A 90 14.20 8.12 1.19
C PHE A 90 15.23 7.83 2.28
N HIS A 91 16.44 7.39 1.90
CA HIS A 91 17.55 7.11 2.81
C HIS A 91 17.21 6.11 3.94
N VAL A 92 16.40 5.10 3.60
CA VAL A 92 16.08 4.00 4.52
C VAL A 92 17.16 2.92 4.47
N VAL A 93 17.83 2.78 3.31
CA VAL A 93 18.95 1.87 3.06
C VAL A 93 20.11 2.59 2.40
#